data_AF-A0A920INK9-F1
#
_entry.id   AF-A0A920INK9-F1
#
_cell.length_a   1.000
_cell.length_b   1.000
_cell.length_c   1.000
_cell.angle_alpha   90.00
_cell.angle_beta   90.00
_cell.angle_gamma   90.00
#
_symmetry.space_group_name_H-M   'P 1'
#
loop_
_entity.id
_entity.type
_entity.pdbx_description
1 polymer ?
#
loop_
_entity_poly.entity_id
_entity_poly.type
_entity_poly.pdbx_seq_one_letter_code
_entity_poly.pdbx_strand_id
1 'polypeptide(L)'
;MSKQNFEFQAEVGKILNIVANSLYSDKEIFIREYISNASDACDKLRYAQLNDPSLMKKGEEFKILVTANKKNNVLEISDNGIGMTKDELIESLGTIAKSGTEDFIKKNGKRE
;
A
#
# COMPACT_ATOMS: atom_id res chain seq x y z
N MET A 1 5.17 -22.07 3.71
CA MET A 1 3.75 -21.65 3.71
C MET A 1 3.04 -22.25 2.51
N SER A 2 1.79 -22.68 2.65
CA SER A 2 0.98 -23.18 1.53
C SER A 2 0.42 -22.00 0.71
N LYS A 3 0.36 -22.15 -0.61
CA LYS A 3 -0.23 -21.17 -1.53
C LYS A 3 -1.75 -21.11 -1.30
N GLN A 4 -2.30 -19.90 -1.24
CA GLN A 4 -3.75 -19.65 -1.18
C GLN A 4 -4.15 -18.78 -2.37
N ASN A 5 -5.31 -19.07 -2.97
CA ASN A 5 -5.87 -18.27 -4.06
C ASN A 5 -7.17 -17.64 -3.56
N PHE A 6 -7.39 -16.37 -3.91
CA PHE A 6 -8.59 -15.61 -3.60
C PHE A 6 -9.15 -15.01 -4.89
N GLU A 7 -10.47 -14.91 -4.98
CA GLU A 7 -11.13 -14.25 -6.10
C GLU A 7 -11.46 -12.81 -5.73
N PHE A 8 -11.27 -11.88 -6.67
CA PHE A 8 -11.74 -10.51 -6.49
C PHE A 8 -13.26 -10.48 -6.38
N GLN A 9 -13.79 -9.60 -5.53
CA GLN A 9 -15.21 -9.31 -5.54
C GLN A 9 -15.65 -8.79 -6.92
N ALA A 10 -16.85 -9.17 -7.36
CA ALA A 10 -17.34 -8.89 -8.72
C ALA A 10 -17.31 -7.40 -9.11
N GLU A 11 -17.48 -6.51 -8.13
CA GLU A 11 -17.43 -5.06 -8.32
C GLU A 11 -15.99 -4.55 -8.53
N VAL A 12 -15.02 -5.12 -7.80
CA VAL A 12 -13.58 -4.80 -7.95
C VAL A 12 -13.07 -5.20 -9.32
N GLY A 13 -13.43 -6.40 -9.79
CA GLY A 13 -13.04 -6.88 -11.12
C GLY A 13 -13.54 -5.96 -12.25
N LYS A 14 -14.74 -5.40 -12.11
CA LYS A 14 -15.28 -4.42 -13.07
C LYS A 14 -14.52 -3.10 -13.03
N ILE A 15 -14.21 -2.59 -11.83
CA ILE A 15 -13.42 -1.34 -11.68
C ILE A 15 -12.02 -1.50 -12.26
N LEU A 16 -11.34 -2.61 -11.96
CA LEU A 16 -10.01 -2.90 -12.52
C LEU A 16 -10.03 -2.90 -14.05
N ASN A 17 -11.02 -3.53 -14.66
CA ASN A 17 -11.18 -3.52 -16.11
C ASN A 17 -11.43 -2.11 -16.68
N ILE A 18 -12.19 -1.26 -16.00
CA ILE A 18 -12.43 0.12 -16.43
C ILE A 18 -11.15 0.94 -16.29
N VAL A 19 -10.52 0.95 -15.12
CA VAL A 19 -9.26 1.67 -14.87
C VAL A 19 -8.17 1.23 -15.85
N ALA A 20 -8.06 -0.08 -16.11
CA ALA A 20 -7.10 -0.66 -17.03
C ALA A 20 -7.29 -0.27 -18.51
N ASN A 21 -8.51 0.12 -18.91
CA ASN A 21 -8.82 0.40 -20.32
C ASN A 21 -9.17 1.88 -20.57
N SER A 22 -9.61 2.62 -19.55
CA SER A 22 -10.18 3.97 -19.68
C SER A 22 -9.23 5.09 -19.22
N LEU A 23 -8.27 4.80 -18.33
CA LEU A 23 -7.34 5.82 -17.78
C LEU A 23 -5.93 5.76 -18.40
N TYR A 24 -5.78 5.00 -19.49
CA TYR A 24 -4.47 4.68 -20.10
C TYR A 24 -3.85 5.78 -20.96
N SER A 25 -4.38 7.00 -20.90
CA SER A 25 -3.76 8.19 -21.50
C SER A 25 -2.39 8.47 -20.88
N ASP A 26 -2.31 8.38 -19.55
CA ASP A 26 -1.16 8.83 -18.75
C ASP A 26 -0.64 7.66 -17.89
N LYS A 27 0.09 6.75 -18.53
CA LYS A 27 0.61 5.53 -17.89
C LYS A 27 1.64 5.81 -16.80
N GLU A 28 2.09 7.03 -16.63
CA GLU A 28 2.98 7.45 -15.54
C GLU A 28 2.23 7.62 -14.20
N ILE A 29 0.89 7.73 -14.22
CA ILE A 29 0.09 7.97 -13.01
C ILE A 29 0.28 6.86 -11.98
N PHE A 30 0.42 5.59 -12.37
CA PHE A 30 0.58 4.51 -11.37
C PHE A 30 1.82 4.75 -10.50
N ILE A 31 2.92 5.27 -11.05
CA ILE A 31 4.14 5.57 -10.27
C ILE A 31 3.83 6.60 -9.18
N ARG A 32 3.07 7.66 -9.53
CA ARG A 32 2.60 8.65 -8.56
C ARG A 32 1.78 8.00 -7.45
N GLU A 33 0.83 7.15 -7.79
CA GLU A 33 -0.03 6.47 -6.82
C GLU A 33 0.76 5.53 -5.89
N TYR A 34 1.71 4.77 -6.43
CA TYR A 34 2.57 3.90 -5.60
C TYR A 34 3.47 4.71 -4.65
N ILE A 35 4.06 5.81 -5.12
CA ILE A 35 4.87 6.69 -4.27
C ILE A 35 4.00 7.31 -3.17
N SER A 36 2.77 7.74 -3.49
CA SER A 36 1.82 8.26 -2.51
C SER A 36 1.50 7.22 -1.44
N ASN A 37 1.18 5.98 -1.84
CA ASN A 37 0.90 4.89 -0.91
C ASN A 37 2.08 4.54 -0.01
N ALA A 38 3.30 4.56 -0.57
CA ALA A 38 4.53 4.34 0.18
C ALA A 38 4.81 5.45 1.20
N SER A 39 4.52 6.71 0.83
CA SER A 39 4.62 7.86 1.75
C SER A 39 3.63 7.72 2.91
N ASP A 40 2.37 7.39 2.62
CA ASP A 40 1.34 7.13 3.63
C ASP A 40 1.77 6.01 4.60
N ALA A 41 2.36 4.94 4.08
CA ALA A 41 2.85 3.83 4.92
C ALA A 41 3.97 4.27 5.87
N CYS A 42 4.87 5.14 5.41
CA CYS A 42 5.93 5.73 6.23
C CYS A 42 5.34 6.64 7.33
N ASP A 43 4.37 7.49 6.99
CA ASP A 43 3.74 8.39 7.95
C ASP A 43 2.92 7.64 9.00
N LYS A 44 2.23 6.56 8.62
CA LYS A 44 1.55 5.67 9.58
C LYS A 44 2.53 5.06 10.57
N LEU A 45 3.68 4.59 10.11
CA LEU A 45 4.72 4.03 11.00
C LEU A 45 5.30 5.11 11.90
N ARG A 46 5.60 6.29 11.36
CA ARG A 46 6.05 7.44 12.15
C ARG A 46 5.05 7.80 13.26
N TYR A 47 3.75 7.78 12.96
CA TYR A 47 2.72 8.02 13.96
C TYR A 47 2.67 6.89 15.00
N ALA A 48 2.72 5.62 14.57
CA ALA A 48 2.70 4.47 15.45
C ALA A 48 3.90 4.47 16.43
N GLN A 49 5.07 4.96 16.01
CA GLN A 49 6.25 5.11 16.85
C GLN A 49 6.07 6.05 18.04
N LEU A 50 5.11 7.00 17.98
CA LEU A 50 4.80 7.86 19.12
C LEU A 50 4.26 7.05 20.32
N ASN A 51 3.62 5.91 20.04
CA ASN A 51 3.09 5.00 21.06
C ASN A 51 4.06 3.85 21.33
N ASP A 52 4.72 3.31 20.30
CA ASP A 52 5.70 2.23 20.42
C ASP A 52 6.99 2.53 19.63
N PRO A 53 8.00 3.11 20.31
CA PRO A 53 9.29 3.42 19.68
C PRO A 53 10.06 2.21 19.15
N SER A 54 9.69 0.98 19.52
CA SER A 54 10.38 -0.25 19.10
C SER A 54 10.06 -0.69 17.68
N LEU A 55 9.03 -0.10 17.06
CA LEU A 55 8.55 -0.44 15.71
C LEU A 55 9.56 -0.13 14.58
N MET A 56 10.58 0.67 14.87
CA MET A 56 11.69 0.91 13.93
C MET A 56 13.01 0.87 14.68
N LYS A 57 14.06 0.41 14.02
CA LYS A 57 15.39 0.38 14.62
C LYS A 57 15.90 1.80 14.84
N LYS A 58 16.57 2.02 15.97
CA LYS A 58 17.20 3.30 16.27
C LYS A 58 18.22 3.66 15.18
N GLY A 59 18.04 4.82 14.56
CA GLY A 59 18.91 5.32 13.49
C GLY A 59 18.53 4.83 12.08
N GLU A 60 17.44 4.10 11.93
CA GLU A 60 16.86 3.82 10.62
C GLU A 60 16.07 5.02 10.10
N GLU A 61 16.18 5.31 8.81
CA GLU A 61 15.46 6.39 8.14
C GLU A 61 14.34 5.82 7.26
N PHE A 62 13.24 6.57 7.18
CA PHE A 62 12.17 6.27 6.22
C PHE A 62 12.69 6.44 4.80
N LYS A 63 12.41 5.46 3.94
CA LYS A 63 12.85 5.46 2.55
C LYS A 63 11.83 4.82 1.64
N ILE A 64 11.78 5.33 0.42
CA ILE A 64 11.09 4.74 -0.72
C ILE A 64 12.16 4.49 -1.78
N LEU A 65 12.38 3.23 -2.14
CA LEU A 65 13.36 2.82 -3.13
C LEU A 65 12.64 2.42 -4.42
N VAL A 66 13.06 3.03 -5.53
CA VAL A 66 12.57 2.68 -6.87
C VAL A 66 13.72 2.09 -7.66
N THR A 67 13.57 0.83 -8.11
CA THR A 67 14.59 0.15 -8.93
C THR A 67 14.00 -0.38 -10.22
N ALA A 68 14.72 -0.21 -11.32
CA ALA A 68 14.31 -0.70 -12.63
C ALA A 68 15.29 -1.78 -13.12
N ASN A 69 14.78 -3.00 -13.30
CA ASN A 69 15.52 -4.12 -13.84
C ASN A 69 15.04 -4.42 -15.27
N LYS A 70 15.74 -3.82 -16.25
CA LYS A 70 15.42 -3.98 -17.67
C LYS A 70 15.58 -5.43 -18.15
N LYS A 71 16.52 -6.19 -17.60
CA LYS A 71 16.77 -7.59 -17.99
C LYS A 71 15.58 -8.49 -17.66
N ASN A 72 14.96 -8.27 -16.51
CA ASN A 72 13.83 -9.07 -16.04
C ASN A 72 12.47 -8.42 -16.34
N ASN A 73 12.46 -7.23 -16.95
CA ASN A 73 11.27 -6.41 -17.17
C ASN A 73 10.47 -6.13 -15.89
N VAL A 74 11.19 -5.75 -14.82
CA VAL A 74 10.61 -5.47 -13.50
C VAL A 74 10.91 -4.03 -13.10
N LEU A 75 9.87 -3.33 -12.62
CA LEU A 75 9.98 -2.10 -11.85
C LEU A 75 9.57 -2.45 -10.41
N GLU A 76 10.46 -2.20 -9.46
CA GLU A 76 10.23 -2.43 -8.04
C GLU A 76 10.15 -1.09 -7.31
N ILE A 77 9.10 -0.93 -6.51
CA ILE A 77 8.91 0.20 -5.59
C ILE A 77 8.76 -0.41 -4.20
N SER A 78 9.67 -0.10 -3.29
CA SER A 78 9.67 -0.63 -1.93
C SER A 78 9.81 0.47 -0.90
N ASP A 79 9.08 0.36 0.19
CA ASP A 79 9.17 1.23 1.35
C ASP A 79 9.49 0.43 2.62
N ASN A 80 9.92 1.12 3.66
CA ASN A 80 10.06 0.57 5.02
C ASN A 80 9.03 1.18 5.98
N GLY A 81 7.82 1.46 5.49
CA GLY A 81 6.69 1.94 6.27
C GLY A 81 6.04 0.83 7.11
N ILE A 82 4.81 1.09 7.55
CA ILE A 82 4.08 0.23 8.50
C ILE A 82 3.79 -1.18 7.96
N GLY A 83 3.82 -1.35 6.63
CA GLY A 83 3.47 -2.60 5.96
C GLY A 83 1.98 -2.94 6.08
N MET A 84 1.65 -4.18 5.75
CA MET A 84 0.32 -4.75 5.89
C MET A 84 0.41 -6.18 6.42
N THR A 85 -0.50 -6.53 7.31
CA THR A 85 -0.76 -7.90 7.71
C THR A 85 -1.44 -8.68 6.59
N LYS A 86 -1.48 -10.01 6.73
CA LYS A 86 -2.17 -10.88 5.76
C LYS A 86 -3.66 -10.52 5.59
N ASP A 87 -4.34 -10.21 6.69
CA ASP A 87 -5.76 -9.90 6.67
C ASP A 87 -6.01 -8.54 6.01
N GLU A 88 -5.17 -7.54 6.30
CA GLU A 88 -5.20 -6.23 5.63
C GLU A 88 -4.92 -6.35 4.12
N LEU A 89 -4.05 -7.26 3.69
CA LEU A 89 -3.81 -7.53 2.27
C LEU A 89 -5.06 -8.11 1.59
N ILE A 90 -5.73 -9.08 2.23
CA ILE A 90 -6.95 -9.70 1.69
C ILE A 90 -8.07 -8.66 1.60
N GLU A 91 -8.25 -7.85 2.63
CA GLU A 91 -9.29 -6.82 2.67
C GLU A 91 -9.01 -5.68 1.68
N SER A 92 -7.81 -5.10 1.71
CA SER A 92 -7.48 -3.90 0.94
C SER A 92 -7.31 -4.15 -0.56
N LEU A 93 -6.81 -5.34 -0.95
CA LEU A 93 -6.59 -5.68 -2.36
C LEU A 93 -7.74 -6.52 -2.94
N GLY A 94 -8.41 -7.34 -2.13
CA GLY A 94 -9.45 -8.28 -2.58
C GLY A 94 -10.86 -7.70 -2.64
N THR A 95 -11.11 -6.57 -1.97
CA THR A 95 -12.43 -5.91 -1.89
C THR A 95 -12.37 -4.48 -2.42
N ILE A 96 -13.52 -3.81 -2.61
CA ILE A 96 -13.53 -2.42 -3.08
C ILE A 96 -12.68 -1.61 -2.12
N ALA A 97 -11.62 -1.01 -2.66
CA ALA A 97 -10.62 -0.22 -1.95
C ALA A 97 -11.28 0.76 -0.97
N LYS A 98 -11.47 0.31 0.28
CA LYS A 98 -11.54 1.21 1.42
C LYS A 98 -10.12 1.67 1.64
N SER A 99 -9.91 2.97 1.68
CA SER A 99 -8.60 3.52 2.02
C SER A 99 -8.22 3.04 3.43
N GLY A 100 -7.29 2.10 3.52
CA GLY A 100 -6.75 1.68 4.82
C GLY A 100 -6.10 2.83 5.59
N THR A 101 -5.79 3.96 4.93
CA THR A 101 -5.38 5.22 5.58
C THR A 101 -6.53 5.87 6.33
N GLU A 102 -7.72 5.92 5.73
CA GLU A 102 -8.90 6.47 6.40
C GLU A 102 -9.30 5.63 7.61
N ASP A 103 -9.29 4.30 7.47
CA ASP A 103 -9.63 3.40 8.57
C ASP A 103 -8.57 3.42 9.69
N PHE A 104 -7.28 3.57 9.36
CA PHE A 104 -6.22 3.78 10.35
C PHE A 104 -6.43 5.08 11.15
N ILE A 105 -6.78 6.17 10.46
CA ILE A 105 -7.08 7.46 11.12
C ILE A 105 -8.34 7.33 11.99
N LYS A 106 -9.39 6.64 11.56
CA LYS A 106 -10.60 6.42 12.38
C LYS A 106 -10.33 5.55 13.60
N LYS A 107 -9.49 4.53 13.48
CA LYS A 107 -9.18 3.59 14.56
C LYS A 107 -8.27 4.20 15.63
N ASN A 108 -7.35 5.09 15.22
CA ASN A 108 -6.36 5.70 16.13
C ASN A 108 -6.62 7.18 16.45
N GLY A 109 -7.50 7.86 15.71
CA GLY A 109 -7.87 9.26 15.90
C GLY A 109 -9.02 9.50 16.88
N LYS A 110 -9.64 8.44 17.44
CA LYS A 110 -10.53 8.57 18.58
C LYS A 110 -9.72 8.68 19.87
N ARG A 111 -9.33 9.91 20.22
CA ARG A 111 -9.34 10.32 21.62
C ARG A 111 -10.67 11.03 21.86
N GLU A 112 -11.38 10.52 22.87
CA GLU A 112 -12.73 10.89 23.37
C GLU A 112 -13.91 10.26 22.63
#